data_AF-A0A9Q0NRF6-F1
#
_entry.id   AF-A0A9Q0NRF6-F1
#
_cell.length_a   1.000
_cell.length_b   1.000
_cell.length_c   1.000
_cell.angle_alpha   90.00
_cell.angle_beta   90.00
_cell.angle_gamma   90.00
#
_symmetry.space_group_name_H-M   'P 1'
#
loop_
_entity.id
_entity.type
_entity.pdbx_description
1 polymer ?
#
loop_
_entity_poly.entity_id
_entity_poly.type
_entity_poly.pdbx_seq_one_letter_code
_entity_poly.pdbx_strand_id
1 'polypeptide(L)'
;MLEKWAQEAGIQHQNFSELCNKADAVSEVEKSLSKVAKASRLDKFETPAKIKLLSDPWTPESGLVTAALKIKREQLKSKFKDELQKLYK
;
A
#
# COMPACT_ATOMS: atom_id res chain seq x y z
N MET A 1 -2.92 -4.42 -12.96
CA MET A 1 -3.13 -4.93 -11.58
C MET A 1 -1.85 -5.62 -11.14
N LEU A 2 -1.50 -5.54 -9.86
CA LEU A 2 -0.21 -5.99 -9.31
C LEU A 2 0.10 -7.46 -9.66
N GLU A 3 -0.90 -8.33 -9.70
CA GLU A 3 -0.73 -9.73 -10.08
C GLU A 3 -0.32 -9.92 -11.55
N LYS A 4 -0.84 -9.08 -12.46
CA LYS A 4 -0.41 -9.11 -13.87
C LYS A 4 1.05 -8.73 -14.01
N TRP A 5 1.46 -7.66 -13.32
CA TRP A 5 2.86 -7.25 -13.26
C TRP A 5 3.74 -8.37 -12.68
N ALA A 6 3.28 -9.04 -11.61
CA ALA A 6 4.03 -10.13 -10.99
C ALA A 6 4.24 -11.31 -11.96
N GLN A 7 3.22 -11.65 -12.75
CA GLN A 7 3.32 -12.67 -13.81
C GLN A 7 4.33 -12.27 -14.89
N GLU A 8 4.27 -11.03 -15.37
CA GLU A 8 5.20 -10.50 -16.39
C GLU A 8 6.64 -10.41 -15.87
N ALA A 9 6.82 -10.09 -14.59
CA ALA A 9 8.11 -10.02 -13.92
C ALA A 9 8.65 -11.40 -13.47
N GLY A 10 7.90 -12.49 -13.70
CA GLY A 10 8.28 -13.85 -13.28
C GLY A 10 8.29 -14.06 -11.77
N ILE A 11 7.58 -13.23 -11.00
CA ILE A 11 7.49 -13.34 -9.55
C ILE A 11 6.44 -14.38 -9.18
N GLN A 12 6.92 -15.53 -8.69
CA GLN A 12 6.03 -16.58 -8.19
C GLN A 12 5.37 -16.16 -6.87
N HIS A 13 4.07 -16.35 -6.72
CA HIS A 13 3.34 -16.15 -5.47
C HIS A 13 2.16 -17.14 -5.43
N GLN A 14 1.83 -17.68 -4.26
CA GLN A 14 0.71 -18.63 -4.15
C GLN A 14 -0.63 -17.90 -4.04
N ASN A 15 -0.63 -16.73 -3.40
CA ASN A 15 -1.83 -15.92 -3.18
C ASN A 15 -1.47 -14.42 -3.14
N PHE A 16 -2.50 -13.57 -3.15
CA PHE A 16 -2.33 -12.12 -3.14
C PHE A 16 -1.63 -11.62 -1.86
N SER A 17 -1.87 -12.28 -0.72
CA SER A 17 -1.24 -11.90 0.54
C SER A 17 0.27 -12.12 0.53
N GLU A 18 0.74 -13.23 -0.02
CA GLU A 18 2.18 -13.44 -0.24
C GLU A 18 2.77 -12.38 -1.15
N LEU A 19 2.09 -12.05 -2.26
CA LEU A 19 2.55 -11.00 -3.17
C LEU A 19 2.69 -9.65 -2.47
N CYS A 20 1.72 -9.25 -1.64
CA CYS A 20 1.79 -8.01 -0.85
C CYS A 20 2.96 -7.98 0.16
N ASN A 21 3.47 -9.15 0.58
CA ASN A 21 4.59 -9.24 1.52
C ASN A 21 5.96 -9.28 0.83
N LYS A 22 6.02 -9.40 -0.51
CA LYS A 22 7.29 -9.40 -1.25
C LYS A 22 7.88 -7.99 -1.38
N ALA A 23 9.18 -7.88 -1.13
CA ALA A 23 9.92 -6.63 -1.28
C ALA A 23 9.85 -6.07 -2.72
N ASP A 24 9.88 -6.95 -3.72
CA ASP A 24 9.78 -6.55 -5.13
C ASP A 24 8.45 -5.87 -5.45
N ALA A 25 7.34 -6.42 -4.93
CA ALA A 25 6.01 -5.86 -5.14
C ALA A 25 5.85 -4.50 -4.43
N VAL A 26 6.37 -4.40 -3.20
CA VAL A 26 6.41 -3.13 -2.46
C VAL A 26 7.22 -2.09 -3.24
N SER A 27 8.39 -2.47 -3.75
CA SER A 27 9.26 -1.59 -4.54
C SER A 27 8.60 -1.12 -5.85
N GLU A 28 7.90 -2.00 -6.55
CA GLU A 28 7.20 -1.62 -7.78
C GLU A 28 6.09 -0.59 -7.51
N VAL A 29 5.27 -0.83 -6.49
CA VAL A 29 4.18 0.11 -6.14
C VAL A 29 4.76 1.44 -5.67
N GLU A 30 5.83 1.43 -4.88
CA GLU A 30 6.52 2.66 -4.45
C GLU A 30 7.10 3.45 -5.63
N LYS A 31 7.71 2.76 -6.62
CA LYS A 31 8.17 3.39 -7.86
C LYS A 31 7.01 3.98 -8.65
N SER A 32 5.88 3.30 -8.72
CA SER A 32 4.67 3.80 -9.38
C SER A 32 4.15 5.08 -8.72
N LEU A 33 4.05 5.09 -7.38
CA LEU A 33 3.67 6.29 -6.61
C LEU A 33 4.66 7.45 -6.85
N SER A 34 5.96 7.16 -6.85
CA SER A 34 7.01 8.15 -7.11
C SER A 34 6.92 8.73 -8.53
N LYS A 35 6.58 7.92 -9.54
CA LYS A 35 6.36 8.40 -10.92
C LYS A 35 5.18 9.36 -10.99
N VAL A 36 4.06 9.01 -10.35
CA VAL A 36 2.87 9.88 -10.30
C VAL A 36 3.18 11.17 -9.57
N ALA A 37 3.82 11.12 -8.41
CA ALA A 37 4.20 12.31 -7.64
C ALA A 37 5.08 13.27 -8.44
N LYS A 38 6.08 12.74 -9.17
CA LYS A 38 6.93 13.53 -10.07
C LYS A 38 6.13 14.17 -11.22
N ALA A 39 5.24 13.41 -11.85
CA ALA A 39 4.38 13.92 -12.92
C ALA A 39 3.45 15.04 -12.43
N SER A 40 2.95 14.90 -11.20
CA SER A 40 2.12 15.90 -10.51
C SER A 40 2.91 17.06 -9.89
N ARG A 41 4.25 17.07 -10.02
CA ARG A 41 5.14 18.09 -9.44
C ARG A 41 4.98 18.26 -7.93
N LEU A 42 4.68 17.17 -7.23
CA LEU A 42 4.62 17.17 -5.78
C LEU A 42 6.01 17.36 -5.18
N ASP A 43 6.06 18.00 -4.01
CA ASP A 43 7.27 18.11 -3.24
C ASP A 43 7.71 16.76 -2.68
N LYS A 44 9.01 16.65 -2.36
CA LYS A 44 9.58 15.40 -1.82
C LYS A 44 8.90 14.95 -0.53
N PHE A 45 8.46 15.90 0.30
CA PHE A 45 7.79 15.59 1.58
C PHE A 45 6.34 15.13 1.40
N GLU A 46 5.74 15.32 0.23
CA GLU A 46 4.38 14.86 -0.09
C GLU A 46 4.38 13.42 -0.63
N THR A 47 5.55 12.91 -1.02
CA THR A 47 5.69 11.54 -1.55
C THR A 47 6.01 10.56 -0.42
N PRO A 48 5.25 9.46 -0.27
CA PRO A 48 5.57 8.43 0.71
C PRO A 48 6.96 7.83 0.47
N ALA A 49 7.80 7.80 1.51
CA ALA A 49 9.18 7.28 1.42
C ALA A 49 9.32 5.78 1.74
N LYS A 50 8.31 5.20 2.39
CA LYS A 50 8.17 3.76 2.64
C LYS A 50 6.68 3.43 2.63
N ILE A 51 6.31 2.27 2.10
CA ILE A 51 4.92 1.80 2.06
C ILE A 51 4.81 0.35 2.54
N LYS A 52 3.59 -0.04 2.94
CA LYS A 52 3.22 -1.43 3.22
C LYS A 52 1.98 -1.76 2.40
N LEU A 53 2.04 -2.86 1.66
CA LEU A 53 0.89 -3.39 0.94
C LEU A 53 0.05 -4.24 1.92
N LEU A 54 -1.26 -4.07 1.83
CA LEU A 54 -2.23 -4.81 2.63
C LEU A 54 -3.06 -5.69 1.70
N SER A 55 -3.20 -6.96 2.05
CA SER A 55 -4.04 -7.90 1.30
C SER A 55 -5.52 -7.75 1.60
N ASP A 56 -5.86 -7.28 2.80
CA ASP A 56 -7.24 -7.13 3.24
C ASP A 56 -7.85 -5.82 2.73
N PRO A 57 -8.97 -5.88 2.00
CA PRO A 57 -9.64 -4.68 1.52
C PRO A 57 -10.26 -3.87 2.67
N TRP A 58 -10.31 -2.56 2.51
CA TRP A 58 -11.01 -1.69 3.45
C TRP A 58 -12.49 -1.61 3.09
N THR A 59 -13.32 -2.33 3.83
CA THR A 59 -14.78 -2.34 3.66
C THR A 59 -15.47 -1.55 4.78
N PRO A 60 -16.71 -1.06 4.58
CA PRO A 60 -17.47 -0.41 5.64
C PRO A 60 -17.66 -1.33 6.87
N GLU A 61 -17.85 -2.64 6.63
CA GLU A 61 -17.98 -3.69 7.65
C GLU A 61 -16.72 -3.85 8.49
N SER A 62 -15.54 -3.68 7.90
CA SER A 62 -14.26 -3.69 8.63
C SER A 62 -14.10 -2.49 9.59
N GLY A 63 -14.99 -1.48 9.49
CA GLY A 63 -14.95 -0.27 10.31
C GLY A 63 -13.85 0.72 9.92
N LEU A 64 -13.06 0.44 8.87
CA LEU A 64 -11.93 1.29 8.42
C LEU A 64 -12.34 2.42 7.49
N VAL A 65 -13.49 2.27 6.83
CA VAL A 65 -14.07 3.28 5.95
C VAL A 65 -15.53 3.54 6.30
N THR A 66 -16.09 4.64 5.82
CA THR A 66 -17.53 4.91 5.87
C THR A 66 -18.27 4.11 4.79
N ALA A 67 -19.60 4.10 4.83
CA ALA A 67 -20.43 3.51 3.77
C ALA A 67 -20.15 4.11 2.38
N ALA A 68 -19.65 5.35 2.32
CA ALA A 68 -19.22 6.03 1.09
C ALA A 68 -17.72 5.85 0.79
N LEU A 69 -17.06 4.85 1.39
CA LEU A 69 -15.64 4.54 1.25
C LEU A 69 -14.68 5.67 1.65
N LYS A 70 -15.13 6.63 2.48
CA LYS A 70 -14.25 7.64 3.06
C LYS A 70 -13.42 7.03 4.19
N ILE A 71 -12.14 7.33 4.20
CA ILE A 71 -11.13 6.85 5.17
C ILE A 71 -11.47 7.32 6.59
N LYS A 72 -11.56 6.40 7.56
CA LYS A 72 -11.65 6.73 9.00
C LYS A 72 -10.24 6.76 9.60
N ARG A 73 -9.61 7.94 9.56
CA ARG A 73 -8.18 8.13 9.92
C ARG A 73 -7.81 7.58 11.30
N GLU A 74 -8.60 7.88 12.33
CA GLU A 74 -8.30 7.41 13.70
C GLU A 74 -8.31 5.88 13.83
N GLN A 75 -9.26 5.22 13.16
CA GLN A 75 -9.36 3.76 13.19
C GLN A 75 -8.19 3.09 12.47
N LEU A 76 -7.79 3.64 11.32
CA LEU A 76 -6.62 3.17 10.58
C LEU A 76 -5.33 3.37 11.37
N LYS A 77 -5.17 4.56 11.97
CA LYS A 77 -4.00 4.88 12.81
C LYS A 77 -3.89 3.93 14.00
N SER A 78 -5.01 3.59 14.64
CA SER A 78 -5.05 2.64 15.75
C SER A 78 -4.72 1.22 15.29
N LYS A 79 -5.39 0.73 14.23
CA LYS A 79 -5.21 -0.63 13.72
C LYS A 79 -3.79 -0.92 13.19
N PHE A 80 -3.18 0.05 12.52
CA PHE A 80 -1.87 -0.11 11.87
C PHE A 80 -0.72 0.57 12.63
N LYS A 81 -0.93 0.92 13.91
CA LYS A 81 0.05 1.65 14.73
C LYS A 81 1.42 0.97 14.74
N ASP A 82 1.46 -0.33 15.05
CA ASP A 82 2.72 -1.09 15.15
C ASP A 82 3.42 -1.22 13.80
N GLU A 83 2.68 -1.45 12.72
CA GLU A 83 3.23 -1.54 11.36
C GLU A 83 3.80 -0.18 10.92
N LEU A 84 3.09 0.92 11.17
CA LEU A 84 3.58 2.26 10.90
C LEU A 84 4.86 2.56 11.71
N GLN A 85 4.90 2.18 12.99
CA GLN A 85 6.10 2.34 13.82
C GLN A 85 7.30 1.57 13.28
N LYS A 86 7.10 0.35 12.76
CA LYS A 86 8.16 -0.42 12.10
C LYS A 86 8.68 0.26 10.83
N LEU A 87 7.81 0.91 10.06
CA LEU A 87 8.23 1.66 8.87
C LEU A 87 9.07 2.89 9.23
N TYR A 88 8.80 3.56 10.36
CA TYR A 88 9.56 4.74 10.78
C TYR A 88 10.89 4.42 11.48
N LYS A 89 11.12 3.17 11.87
CA LYS A 89 12.45 2.70 12.32
C LYS A 89 13.38 2.50 11.13
#